data_AF-A0A524P6I5-F1
#
_entry.id   AF-A0A524P6I5-F1
#
_cell.length_a   1.000
_cell.length_b   1.000
_cell.length_c   1.000
_cell.angle_alpha   90.00
_cell.angle_beta   90.00
_cell.angle_gamma   90.00
#
_symmetry.space_group_name_H-M   'P 1'
#
loop_
_entity.id
_entity.type
_entity.pdbx_description
1 polymer ?
#
loop_
_entity_poly.entity_id
_entity_poly.type
_entity_poly.pdbx_seq_one_letter_code
_entity_poly.pdbx_strand_id
1 'polypeptide(L)'
;MAVEKICTECNGKTFRIAHDEWMKRTFRFVENGTLNMCDGCGAKYLICPKCGGLLTRVHPALEKWEVTDTCSNCGYIDKDIKAWDGVSAR
;
A
#
# COMPACT_ATOMS: atom_id res chain seq x y z
N MET A 1 -15.65 -11.89 5.29
CA MET A 1 -15.50 -11.84 3.82
C MET A 1 -14.02 -11.63 3.52
N ALA A 2 -13.34 -12.61 2.93
CA ALA A 2 -11.93 -12.47 2.60
C ALA A 2 -11.81 -11.57 1.37
N VAL A 3 -11.10 -10.45 1.49
CA VAL A 3 -10.88 -9.55 0.36
C VAL A 3 -9.85 -10.20 -0.56
N GLU A 4 -10.26 -10.54 -1.77
CA GLU A 4 -9.33 -11.06 -2.78
C GLU A 4 -8.33 -9.97 -3.16
N LYS A 5 -7.04 -10.24 -2.90
CA LYS A 5 -5.95 -9.38 -3.34
C LYS A 5 -5.64 -9.77 -4.78
N ILE A 6 -5.87 -8.85 -5.72
CA ILE A 6 -5.57 -9.06 -7.14
C ILE A 6 -4.68 -7.91 -7.59
N CYS A 7 -3.53 -8.23 -8.18
CA CYS A 7 -2.60 -7.21 -8.65
C CYS A 7 -3.16 -6.54 -9.91
N THR A 8 -3.22 -5.22 -9.94
CA THR A 8 -3.70 -4.46 -11.11
C THR A 8 -2.77 -4.57 -12.31
N GLU A 9 -1.47 -4.79 -12.10
CA GLU A 9 -0.48 -4.85 -13.18
C GLU A 9 -0.47 -6.21 -13.88
N CYS A 10 -0.48 -7.31 -13.12
CA CYS A 10 -0.29 -8.66 -13.64
C CYS A 10 -1.44 -9.63 -13.34
N ASN A 11 -2.54 -9.17 -12.74
CA ASN A 11 -3.66 -10.00 -12.29
C ASN A 11 -3.27 -11.14 -11.33
N GLY A 12 -2.08 -11.07 -10.75
CA GLY A 12 -1.57 -12.07 -9.81
C GLY A 12 -2.33 -12.01 -8.48
N LYS A 13 -2.64 -13.18 -7.92
CA LYS A 13 -3.22 -13.32 -6.57
C LYS A 13 -2.16 -13.60 -5.49
N THR A 14 -0.91 -13.77 -5.92
CA THR A 14 0.20 -14.12 -5.04
C THR A 14 0.91 -12.86 -4.57
N PHE A 15 0.80 -12.58 -3.28
CA PHE A 15 1.47 -11.47 -2.63
C PHE A 15 2.30 -11.99 -1.47
N ARG A 16 3.55 -11.53 -1.39
CA ARG A 16 4.44 -11.76 -0.26
C ARG A 16 4.59 -10.48 0.56
N ILE A 17 4.82 -10.61 1.85
CA ILE A 17 5.07 -9.46 2.72
C ILE A 17 6.45 -8.91 2.36
N ALA A 18 6.50 -7.66 1.93
CA ALA A 18 7.74 -6.97 1.61
C ALA A 18 8.26 -6.24 2.86
N HIS A 19 9.48 -6.57 3.26
CA HIS A 19 10.19 -5.86 4.31
C HIS A 19 11.19 -4.88 3.68
N ASP A 20 10.66 -3.79 3.15
CA ASP A 20 11.48 -2.67 2.68
C ASP A 20 11.65 -1.66 3.81
N GLU A 21 12.75 -1.76 4.55
CA GLU A 21 13.06 -0.82 5.63
C GLU A 21 13.18 0.63 5.15
N TRP A 22 13.71 0.84 3.94
CA TRP A 22 13.74 2.16 3.32
C TRP A 22 12.33 2.71 3.13
N MET A 23 11.40 1.93 2.57
CA MET A 23 10.02 2.38 2.40
C MET A 23 9.31 2.65 3.72
N LYS A 24 9.56 1.85 4.76
CA LYS A 24 9.02 2.11 6.10
C LYS A 24 9.54 3.44 6.67
N ARG A 25 10.83 3.74 6.47
CA ARG A 25 11.43 5.01 6.93
C ARG A 25 10.97 6.22 6.11
N THR A 26 10.85 6.05 4.80
CA THR A 26 10.44 7.10 3.86
C THR A 26 8.95 7.41 4.00
N PHE A 27 8.10 6.38 4.06
CA PHE A 27 6.65 6.51 4.12
C PHE A 27 6.14 6.12 5.51
N ARG A 28 5.79 7.11 6.33
CA ARG A 28 5.31 6.91 7.71
C ARG A 28 4.06 6.01 7.80
N PHE A 29 3.21 6.04 6.77
CA PHE A 29 2.04 5.15 6.66
C PHE A 29 2.42 3.69 6.31
N VAL A 30 3.58 3.46 5.70
CA VAL A 30 4.12 2.11 5.45
C VAL A 30 4.77 1.54 6.71
N GLU A 31 5.33 2.39 7.58
CA GLU A 31 5.90 1.98 8.87
C GLU A 31 4.85 1.26 9.74
N ASN A 32 3.68 1.86 9.88
CA ASN A 32 2.56 1.31 10.66
C ASN A 32 1.71 0.31 9.86
N GLY A 33 1.86 0.31 8.53
CA GLY A 33 1.11 -0.56 7.62
C GLY A 33 1.82 -1.88 7.29
N THR A 34 1.11 -2.76 6.58
CA THR A 34 1.71 -3.97 6.00
C THR A 34 1.89 -3.78 4.50
N LEU A 35 3.14 -3.86 4.03
CA LEU A 35 3.46 -3.80 2.61
C LEU A 35 3.48 -5.20 2.00
N ASN A 36 2.73 -5.39 0.93
CA ASN A 36 2.66 -6.63 0.17
C ASN A 36 3.19 -6.41 -1.24
N MET A 37 4.23 -7.16 -1.63
CA MET A 37 4.76 -7.20 -2.98
C MET A 37 4.11 -8.35 -3.75
N CYS A 38 3.64 -8.08 -4.96
CA CYS A 38 3.22 -9.10 -5.90
C CYS A 38 4.45 -9.86 -6.41
N ASP A 39 4.41 -11.19 -6.36
CA ASP A 39 5.54 -12.03 -6.78
C ASP A 39 5.73 -12.02 -8.32
N GLY A 40 4.65 -11.79 -9.07
CA GLY A 40 4.68 -11.81 -10.54
C GLY A 40 5.31 -10.57 -11.18
N CYS A 41 4.97 -9.37 -10.71
CA CYS A 41 5.44 -8.10 -11.30
C CYS A 41 6.31 -7.25 -10.36
N GLY A 42 6.46 -7.65 -9.09
CA GLY A 42 7.18 -6.86 -8.09
C GLY A 42 6.43 -5.60 -7.61
N ALA A 43 5.18 -5.38 -8.05
CA ALA A 43 4.38 -4.25 -7.61
C ALA A 43 4.08 -4.36 -6.10
N LYS A 44 4.32 -3.29 -5.35
CA LYS A 44 4.08 -3.23 -3.91
C LYS A 44 2.79 -2.49 -3.62
N TYR A 45 2.01 -3.02 -2.70
CA TYR A 45 0.72 -2.48 -2.27
C TYR A 45 0.66 -2.43 -0.75
N LEU A 46 0.07 -1.37 -0.23
CA LEU A 46 -0.27 -1.28 1.18
C LEU A 46 -1.55 -2.08 1.46
N ILE A 47 -1.56 -2.84 2.54
CA ILE A 47 -2.72 -3.59 2.98
C ILE A 47 -3.54 -2.78 3.98
N CYS A 48 -4.85 -2.75 3.79
CA CYS A 48 -5.78 -2.14 4.72
C CYS A 48 -5.79 -2.92 6.04
N PRO A 49 -5.52 -2.28 7.20
CA PRO A 49 -5.49 -2.96 8.49
C PRO A 49 -6.88 -3.43 8.98
N LYS A 50 -7.97 -2.89 8.42
CA LYS A 50 -9.35 -3.27 8.78
C LYS A 50 -9.85 -4.51 8.05
N CYS A 51 -9.76 -4.52 6.71
CA CYS A 51 -10.34 -5.58 5.90
C CYS A 51 -9.30 -6.54 5.30
N GLY A 52 -8.01 -6.21 5.40
CA GLY A 52 -6.94 -6.98 4.77
C GLY A 52 -6.89 -6.85 3.25
N GLY A 53 -7.64 -5.93 2.64
CA GLY A 53 -7.63 -5.66 1.21
C GLY A 53 -6.42 -4.84 0.73
N LEU A 54 -6.23 -4.76 -0.59
CA LEU A 54 -5.27 -3.84 -1.19
C LEU A 54 -5.81 -2.42 -1.07
N LEU A 55 -5.03 -1.52 -0.47
CA LEU A 55 -5.40 -0.12 -0.25
C LEU A 55 -4.91 0.76 -1.40
N THR A 56 -3.59 0.83 -1.56
CA THR A 56 -2.93 1.69 -2.54
C THR A 56 -1.61 1.07 -2.96
N ARG A 57 -1.10 1.44 -4.14
CA ARG A 57 0.22 1.03 -4.62
C ARG A 57 1.28 1.92 -4.00
N VAL A 58 2.42 1.34 -3.62
CA VAL A 58 3.55 2.07 -3.05
C VAL A 58 4.80 1.77 -3.89
N HIS A 59 5.53 2.80 -4.30
CA HIS A 59 6.80 2.67 -5.02
C HIS A 59 7.76 3.78 -4.60
N PRO A 60 9.07 3.70 -4.88
CA PRO A 60 10.02 4.71 -4.41
C PRO A 60 9.76 6.12 -4.98
N ALA A 61 9.14 6.23 -6.15
CA ALA A 61 8.76 7.50 -6.77
C ALA A 61 7.27 7.84 -6.59
N LEU A 62 6.68 7.45 -5.46
CA LEU A 62 5.25 7.61 -5.20
C LEU A 62 4.86 9.08 -5.06
N GLU A 63 3.84 9.50 -5.80
CA GLU A 63 3.31 10.85 -5.73
C GLU A 63 2.02 10.93 -4.89
N LYS A 64 1.74 12.11 -4.33
CA LYS A 64 0.55 12.33 -3.48
C LYS A 64 -0.76 11.94 -4.14
N TRP A 65 -0.87 12.20 -5.44
CA TRP A 65 -2.08 12.01 -6.21
C TRP A 65 -2.34 10.55 -6.59
N GLU A 66 -1.33 9.68 -6.54
CA GLU A 66 -1.47 8.23 -6.79
C GLU A 66 -1.94 7.47 -5.54
N VAL A 67 -1.79 8.10 -4.37
CA VAL A 67 -2.10 7.49 -3.10
C VAL A 67 -3.54 7.79 -2.70
N THR A 68 -4.27 6.73 -2.37
CA THR A 68 -5.65 6.84 -1.88
C THR A 68 -5.67 6.60 -0.37
N ASP A 69 -6.13 7.60 0.40
CA ASP A 69 -6.30 7.47 1.86
C ASP A 69 -7.48 6.57 2.24
N THR A 70 -8.43 6.37 1.33
CA THR A 70 -9.67 5.64 1.59
C THR A 70 -9.66 4.26 0.93
N CYS A 71 -9.91 3.21 1.72
CA CYS A 71 -10.09 1.86 1.23
C CYS A 71 -11.42 1.72 0.48
N SER A 72 -11.37 1.42 -0.82
CA SER A 72 -12.59 1.20 -1.64
C SER A 72 -13.43 0.00 -1.19
N ASN A 73 -12.84 -0.94 -0.45
CA ASN A 73 -13.54 -2.16 -0.05
C ASN A 73 -14.33 -2.03 1.26
N CYS A 74 -13.83 -1.25 2.23
CA CYS A 74 -14.49 -1.12 3.54
C CYS A 74 -14.69 0.32 4.00
N GLY A 75 -14.32 1.32 3.19
CA GLY A 75 -14.41 2.74 3.54
C GLY A 75 -13.47 3.18 4.66
N TYR A 76 -12.46 2.35 5.01
CA TYR A 76 -11.47 2.71 6.02
C TYR A 76 -10.58 3.83 5.51
N ILE A 77 -10.45 4.90 6.28
CA ILE A 77 -9.57 6.03 5.96
C ILE A 77 -8.31 5.89 6.80
N ASP A 78 -7.18 5.74 6.12
CA ASP A 78 -5.87 5.72 6.73
C ASP A 78 -5.42 7.14 7.06
N LYS A 79 -5.31 7.45 8.36
CA LYS A 79 -4.97 8.79 8.82
C LYS A 79 -3.53 9.16 8.53
N ASP A 80 -2.63 8.18 8.46
CA ASP A 80 -1.22 8.41 8.15
C ASP A 80 -1.05 8.78 6.69
N ILE A 81 -1.77 8.13 5.78
CA ILE A 81 -1.83 8.54 4.37
C ILE A 81 -2.47 9.92 4.23
N LYS A 82 -3.58 10.17 4.92
CA LYS A 82 -4.24 11.49 4.86
C LYS A 82 -3.34 12.61 5.37
N ALA A 83 -2.51 12.32 6.37
CA ALA A 83 -1.52 13.25 6.92
C ALA A 83 -0.25 13.33 6.06
N TRP A 84 -0.08 12.44 5.08
CA TRP A 84 1.07 12.44 4.20
C TRP A 84 0.90 13.50 3.11
N ASP A 85 1.83 14.45 3.08
CA ASP A 85 1.74 15.61 2.19
C ASP A 85 2.38 15.37 0.80
N GLY A 86 2.72 14.13 0.45
CA GLY A 86 3.41 13.80 -0.80
C GLY A 86 4.93 14.00 -0.76
N VAL A 87 5.45 14.63 0.30
CA VAL A 87 6.87 14.90 0.48
C VAL A 87 7.45 13.85 1.43
N SER A 88 8.00 12.76 0.86
CA SER A 88 8.66 11.71 1.66
C SER A 88 10.07 11.36 1.20
N ALA A 89 10.51 11.86 0.04
CA ALA A 89 11.93 11.93 -0.27
C ALA A 89 12.52 13.12 0.51
N ARG A 90 13.00 12.88 1.74
CA ARG A 90 13.89 13.80 2.45
C ARG A 90 15.27 13.18 2.56
#